data_AF-A0A662RJX2-F1
#
_entry.id   AF-A0A662RJX2-F1
#
_cell.length_a   1.000
_cell.length_b   1.000
_cell.length_c   1.000
_cell.angle_alpha   90.00
_cell.angle_beta   90.00
_cell.angle_gamma   90.00
#
_symmetry.space_group_name_H-M   'P 1'
#
loop_
_entity.id
_entity.type
_entity.pdbx_description
1 polymer ?
#
loop_
_entity_poly.entity_id
_entity_poly.type
_entity_poly.pdbx_seq_one_letter_code
_entity_poly.pdbx_strand_id
1 'polypeptide(L)' 'MSKPFAKKHVKTDKVDARELVQLLRMDYLPESYVPGKEIRDHRVMIRHHASLVRLRTSIKNRVHALLAIEGIQT' A
#
# COMPACT_ATOMS: atom_id res chain seq x y z
N MET A 1 16.31 24.42 2.41
CA MET A 1 15.30 24.57 1.33
C MET A 1 13.93 24.21 1.88
N SER A 2 13.01 25.17 1.99
CA SER A 2 11.62 24.91 2.38
C SER A 2 10.91 24.17 1.24
N LYS A 3 10.28 23.03 1.53
CA LYS A 3 9.40 22.36 0.56
C LYS A 3 8.15 23.25 0.39
N PRO A 4 7.88 23.83 -0.80
CA PRO A 4 6.76 24.75 -1.00
C PRO A 4 5.39 24.11 -0.72
N PHE A 5 5.35 22.77 -0.79
CA PHE A 5 4.15 21.94 -0.73
C PHE A 5 3.89 21.33 0.66
N ALA A 6 4.60 21.79 1.69
CA ALA A 6 4.38 21.37 3.08
C ALA A 6 3.16 22.08 3.74
N LYS A 7 2.26 22.69 2.96
CA LYS A 7 1.01 23.22 3.51
C LYS A 7 0.02 22.08 3.71
N LYS A 8 -0.53 22.02 4.91
CA LYS A 8 -1.49 21.00 5.36
C LYS A 8 -2.84 21.22 4.66
N HIS A 9 -2.96 20.79 3.41
CA HIS A 9 -4.24 20.75 2.72
C HIS A 9 -5.08 19.55 3.20
N VAL A 10 -6.41 19.69 3.13
CA VAL A 10 -7.31 18.57 3.40
C VAL A 10 -7.08 17.53 2.30
N LYS A 11 -6.54 16.38 2.69
CA LYS A 11 -6.22 15.29 1.79
C LYS A 11 -7.51 14.76 1.16
N THR A 12 -7.67 15.02 -0.14
CA THR A 12 -8.80 14.56 -0.95
C THR A 12 -8.29 14.29 -2.35
N ASP A 13 -8.84 13.28 -3.02
CA ASP A 13 -8.40 12.89 -4.37
C ASP A 13 -8.41 14.06 -5.36
N LYS A 14 -9.38 14.97 -5.22
CA LYS A 14 -9.50 16.17 -6.05
C LYS A 14 -8.36 17.16 -5.83
N VAL A 15 -7.99 17.41 -4.58
CA VAL A 15 -6.89 18.34 -4.24
C VAL A 15 -5.56 17.70 -4.61
N ASP A 16 -5.35 16.43 -4.26
CA ASP A 16 -4.12 15.68 -4.55
C ASP A 16 -3.86 15.61 -6.07
N ALA A 17 -4.89 15.33 -6.88
CA ALA A 17 -4.76 15.31 -8.34
C ALA A 17 -4.39 16.69 -8.90
N ARG A 18 -4.98 17.78 -8.37
CA ARG A 18 -4.65 19.14 -8.80
C ARG A 18 -3.21 19.48 -8.45
N GLU A 19 -2.73 19.11 -7.26
CA GLU A 19 -1.35 19.30 -6.84
C GLU A 19 -0.38 18.53 -7.74
N LEU A 20 -0.65 17.25 -8.03
CA LEU A 20 0.17 16.44 -8.95
C LEU A 20 0.27 17.08 -10.34
N VAL A 21 -0.82 17.63 -10.88
CA VAL A 21 -0.79 18.34 -12.17
C VAL A 21 0.09 19.59 -12.11
N GLN A 22 0.04 20.37 -11.03
CA GLN A 22 0.92 21.53 -10.88
C GLN A 22 2.38 21.11 -10.77
N LEU A 23 2.68 20.07 -9.98
CA LEU A 23 4.04 19.53 -9.85
C LEU A 23 4.59 19.02 -11.19
N LEU A 24 3.77 18.31 -11.96
CA LEU A 24 4.16 17.85 -13.30
C LEU A 24 4.42 19.02 -14.25
N ARG A 25 3.54 20.04 -14.25
CA ARG A 25 3.69 21.23 -15.10
C ARG A 25 4.95 22.03 -14.80
N MET A 26 5.41 22.01 -13.55
CA MET A 26 6.60 22.74 -13.10
C MET A 26 7.87 21.89 -13.15
N ASP A 27 7.80 20.67 -13.71
CA ASP A 27 8.91 19.71 -13.74
C ASP A 27 9.49 19.42 -12.33
N TYR A 28 8.62 19.46 -11.31
CA TYR A 28 8.98 19.23 -9.91
C TYR A 28 8.64 17.83 -9.41
N LEU A 29 8.17 16.94 -10.28
CA LEU A 29 7.98 15.53 -9.93
C LEU A 29 9.33 14.80 -9.99
N PRO A 30 9.73 14.12 -8.90
CA PRO A 30 10.92 13.29 -8.95
C PRO A 30 10.70 12.12 -9.91
N GLU A 31 11.72 11.78 -10.68
CA GLU A 31 11.71 10.57 -11.48
C GLU A 31 11.52 9.34 -10.58
N SER A 32 10.57 8.48 -10.94
CA SER A 32 10.34 7.23 -10.24
C SER A 32 11.17 6.13 -10.85
N TYR A 33 11.89 5.37 -10.02
CA TYR A 33 12.57 4.18 -10.47
C TYR A 33 11.56 3.13 -10.96
N VAL A 34 11.61 2.79 -12.25
CA VAL A 34 10.84 1.69 -12.83
C VAL A 34 11.76 0.48 -12.98
N PRO A 35 11.57 -0.59 -12.19
CA PRO A 35 12.40 -1.78 -12.30
C PRO A 35 12.17 -2.52 -13.63
N GLY A 36 13.23 -3.19 -14.10
CA GLY A 36 13.17 -4.07 -15.27
C GLY A 36 12.20 -5.25 -15.09
N LYS A 37 11.84 -5.92 -16.20
CA LYS A 37 10.82 -6.97 -16.23
C LYS A 37 11.06 -8.06 -15.18
N GLU A 38 12.27 -8.60 -15.12
CA GLU A 38 12.60 -9.69 -14.18
C GLU A 38 12.31 -9.30 -12.74
N ILE A 39 12.76 -8.12 -12.30
CA ILE A 39 12.52 -7.64 -10.94
C ILE A 39 11.01 -7.44 -10.69
N ARG A 40 10.26 -6.96 -11.67
CA ARG A 40 8.80 -6.82 -11.55
C ARG A 40 8.13 -8.18 -11.37
N ASP A 41 8.52 -9.19 -12.13
CA ASP A 41 7.97 -10.55 -12.07
C ASP A 41 8.25 -11.17 -10.68
N HIS A 42 9.46 -11.03 -10.16
CA HIS A 42 9.79 -11.44 -8.79
C HIS A 42 8.91 -10.74 -7.74
N ARG A 43 8.70 -9.43 -7.87
CA ARG A 43 7.82 -8.68 -6.95
C ARG A 43 6.36 -9.16 -7.05
N VAL A 44 5.88 -9.58 -8.21
CA VAL A 44 4.54 -10.17 -8.36
C VAL A 44 4.44 -11.46 -7.55
N MET A 45 5.41 -12.36 -7.70
CA MET A 45 5.43 -13.62 -6.97
C MET A 45 5.50 -13.41 -5.45
N ILE A 46 6.36 -12.51 -4.98
CA ILE A 46 6.49 -12.19 -3.55
C ILE A 46 5.19 -11.58 -3.00
N ARG A 47 4.56 -10.64 -3.74
CA ARG A 47 3.28 -10.06 -3.34
C ARG A 47 2.17 -11.10 -3.27
N HIS A 48 2.15 -12.03 -4.23
CA HIS A 48 1.19 -13.13 -4.21
C HIS A 48 1.42 -14.05 -3.00
N HIS A 49 2.66 -14.48 -2.75
CA HIS A 49 3.00 -15.26 -1.55
C HIS A 49 2.57 -14.55 -0.26
N ALA A 50 2.86 -13.25 -0.11
CA ALA A 50 2.46 -12.46 1.04
C ALA A 50 0.92 -12.39 1.20
N SER A 51 0.16 -12.36 0.10
CA SER A 51 -1.31 -12.43 0.15
C SER A 51 -1.81 -13.79 0.67
N LEU A 52 -1.22 -14.88 0.19
CA LEU A 52 -1.58 -16.24 0.63
C LEU A 52 -1.25 -16.47 2.11
N VAL A 53 -0.08 -16.00 2.56
CA VAL A 53 0.30 -16.10 3.99
C VAL A 53 -0.68 -15.33 4.87
N ARG A 54 -1.09 -14.12 4.47
CA ARG A 54 -2.09 -13.34 5.20
C ARG A 54 -3.45 -14.02 5.21
N LEU A 55 -3.88 -14.59 4.08
CA LEU A 55 -5.13 -15.35 4.00
C LEU A 55 -5.10 -16.55 4.96
N ARG A 56 -4.02 -17.33 4.94
CA ARG A 56 -3.83 -18.47 5.84
C ARG A 56 -3.93 -18.05 7.30
N THR A 57 -3.24 -16.97 7.70
CA THR A 57 -3.30 -16.46 9.07
C THR A 57 -4.70 -15.97 9.43
N SER A 58 -5.38 -15.27 8.52
CA SER A 58 -6.76 -14.80 8.73
C SER A 58 -7.74 -15.95 8.97
N ILE A 59 -7.63 -17.03 8.19
CA ILE A 59 -8.46 -18.24 8.37
C ILE A 59 -8.19 -18.88 9.73
N LYS A 60 -6.92 -19.07 10.11
CA LYS A 60 -6.57 -19.61 11.44
C LYS A 60 -7.15 -18.76 12.57
N ASN A 61 -6.98 -17.44 12.50
CA ASN A 61 -7.52 -16.53 13.50
C ASN A 61 -9.05 -16.60 13.60
N ARG A 62 -9.74 -16.81 12.47
CA ARG A 62 -11.20 -17.01 12.48
C ARG A 62 -11.60 -18.31 13.18
N VAL A 63 -10.85 -19.40 12.96
CA VAL A 63 -11.06 -20.66 13.68
C VAL A 63 -10.82 -20.48 15.18
N HIS A 64 -9.70 -19.86 15.57
CA HIS A 64 -9.41 -19.56 16.98
C HIS A 64 -10.51 -18.71 17.63
N ALA A 65 -11.02 -17.70 16.92
CA ALA A 65 -12.12 -16.87 17.41
C ALA A 65 -13.42 -17.67 17.63
N LEU A 66 -13.76 -18.58 16.70
CA LEU A 66 -14.93 -19.46 16.86
C LEU A 66 -14.77 -20.41 18.04
N LEU A 67 -13.59 -21.02 18.20
CA LEU A 67 -13.32 -21.92 19.33
C LEU A 67 -13.37 -21.19 20.67
N ALA A 68 -12.85 -19.96 20.71
CA ALA A 68 -12.93 -19.11 21.90
C ALA A 68 -14.37 -18.75 22.29
N ILE A 69 -15.26 -18.53 21.31
CA ILE A 69 -16.70 -18.30 21.55
C ILE A 69 -17.34 -19.53 22.21
N GLU A 70 -16.96 -20.73 21.77
CA GLU A 70 -17.43 -22.01 22.34
C GLU A 70 -16.69 -22.41 23.64
N GLY A 71 -15.80 -21.56 24.16
CA GLY A 71 -15.04 -21.83 25.39
C GLY A 71 -13.90 -22.84 25.24
N ILE A 72 -13.53 -23.20 24.00
CA ILE A 72 -12.44 -24.14 23.70
C ILE A 72 -11.15 -23.34 23.47
N GLN A 73 -10.15 -23.53 24.33
CA GLN A 73 -8.84 -22.88 24.18
C GLN A 73 -7.97 -23.63 23.14
N THR A 74 -7.39 -22.88 22.20
CA THR A 74 -6.50 -23.37 21.13
C THR A 74 -5.31 -22.46 20.93
#